data_AF-A0A955NRR1-F1
#
_entry.id   AF-A0A955NRR1-F1
#
_cell.length_a   1.000
_cell.length_b   1.000
_cell.length_c   1.000
_cell.angle_alpha   90.00
_cell.angle_beta   90.00
_cell.angle_gamma   90.00
#
_symmetry.space_group_name_H-M   'P 1'
#
loop_
_entity.id
_entity.type
_entity.pdbx_description
1 polymer ?
#
loop_
_entity_poly.entity_id
_entity_poly.type
_entity_poly.pdbx_seq_one_letter_code
_entity_poly.pdbx_strand_id
1 'polypeptide(L)' 'MTPYRSIESVDALEILDSRGNPTVEVVVTLASGIQGRAAVPSGASTGEHEALELR' A
#
# COMPACT_ATOMS: atom_id res chain seq x y z
N MET A 1 5.38 4.81 27.67
CA MET A 1 6.47 4.85 26.69
C MET A 1 5.99 4.11 25.45
N THR A 2 5.76 4.81 24.35
CA THR A 2 5.33 4.18 23.09
C THR A 2 6.49 3.33 22.56
N PRO A 3 6.29 2.06 22.17
CA PRO A 3 7.37 1.26 21.64
C PRO A 3 7.86 1.90 20.33
N TYR A 4 9.17 2.05 20.16
CA TYR A 4 9.80 2.67 18.97
C TYR A 4 9.41 2.03 17.62
N ARG A 5 8.76 0.86 17.63
CA ARG A 5 8.31 0.14 16.42
C ARG A 5 6.80 0.16 16.21
N SER A 6 6.03 0.89 17.02
CA SER A 6 4.60 1.05 16.74
C SER A 6 4.39 1.85 15.47
N ILE A 7 3.37 1.49 14.70
CA ILE A 7 2.86 2.29 13.59
C ILE A 7 2.20 3.55 14.18
N GLU A 8 2.58 4.70 13.67
CA GLU A 8 2.03 6.01 14.03
C GLU A 8 1.03 6.50 12.97
N SER A 9 1.36 6.37 11.68
CA SER A 9 0.45 6.71 10.58
C SER A 9 0.51 5.68 9.45
N VAL A 10 -0.62 5.58 8.74
CA VAL A 10 -0.76 4.83 7.48
C VAL A 10 -1.54 5.71 6.51
N ASP A 11 -0.87 6.15 5.46
CA ASP A 11 -1.40 7.10 4.49
C ASP A 11 -1.41 6.43 3.11
N ALA A 12 -2.55 6.48 2.41
CA ALA A 12 -2.73 5.85 1.11
C ALA A 12 -3.07 6.88 0.02
N LEU A 13 -2.59 6.63 -1.19
CA LEU A 13 -2.87 7.43 -2.38
C LEU A 13 -3.22 6.51 -3.56
N GLU A 14 -4.08 7.01 -4.44
CA GLU A 14 -4.25 6.43 -5.78
C GLU A 14 -3.13 6.95 -6.68
N ILE A 15 -2.45 6.02 -7.37
CA ILE A 15 -1.40 6.29 -8.35
C ILE A 15 -1.68 5.47 -9.62
N LEU A 16 -0.88 5.67 -10.67
CA LEU A 16 -0.97 4.86 -11.89
C LEU A 16 0.12 3.79 -11.93
N ASP A 17 -0.24 2.57 -12.33
CA ASP A 17 0.70 1.49 -12.61
C ASP A 17 1.42 1.70 -13.96
N SER A 18 2.29 0.74 -14.33
CA SER A 18 3.05 0.80 -15.59
C SER A 18 2.18 0.69 -16.87
N ARG A 19 0.90 0.31 -16.74
CA ARG A 19 -0.08 0.21 -17.82
C ARG A 19 -1.06 1.40 -17.82
N GLY A 20 -0.92 2.34 -16.88
CA GLY A 20 -1.80 3.49 -16.72
C GLY A 20 -3.11 3.19 -15.98
N ASN A 21 -3.23 2.06 -15.30
CA ASN A 21 -4.40 1.75 -14.47
C ASN A 21 -4.22 2.31 -13.06
N PRO A 22 -5.29 2.83 -12.43
CA PRO A 22 -5.27 3.19 -11.01
C PRO A 22 -4.85 2.00 -10.13
N THR A 23 -3.99 2.26 -9.15
CA THR A 23 -3.57 1.34 -8.09
C THR A 23 -3.24 2.13 -6.80
N VAL A 24 -2.99 1.43 -5.70
CA VAL A 24 -2.74 2.03 -4.39
C VAL A 24 -1.25 2.04 -4.04
N GLU A 25 -0.76 3.19 -3.59
CA GLU A 25 0.51 3.32 -2.87
C GLU A 25 0.24 3.67 -1.40
N VAL A 26 0.97 3.01 -0.50
CA VAL A 26 0.87 3.25 0.95
C VAL A 26 2.21 3.68 1.51
N VAL A 27 2.14 4.69 2.37
CA VAL A 27 3.21 5.15 3.24
C VAL A 27 2.88 4.76 4.68
N VAL A 28 3.83 4.13 5.37
CA VAL A 28 3.72 3.82 6.80
C VAL A 28 4.82 4.57 7.56
N THR A 29 4.43 5.29 8.61
CA THR A 29 5.35 5.99 9.51
C THR A 29 5.32 5.31 10.87
N LEU A 30 6.49 4.96 11.40
CA LEU A 30 6.64 4.45 12.77
C LEU A 30 6.82 5.60 13.76
N ALA A 31 6.51 5.38 15.03
CA ALA A 31 6.74 6.35 16.11
C ALA A 31 8.24 6.71 16.31
N SER A 32 9.17 5.98 15.68
CA SER A 32 10.59 6.35 15.61
C SER A 32 10.92 7.37 14.51
N GLY A 33 9.95 7.75 13.68
CA GLY A 33 10.13 8.57 12.48
C GLY A 33 10.62 7.81 11.24
N ILE A 34 10.82 6.49 11.32
CA ILE A 34 11.15 5.67 10.15
C ILE A 34 9.92 5.56 9.24
N GLN A 35 10.14 5.72 7.94
CA GLN A 35 9.10 5.68 6.92
C GLN A 35 9.37 4.56 5.91
N GLY A 36 8.34 3.79 5.58
CA GLY A 36 8.33 2.81 4.49
C GLY A 36 7.26 3.15 3.46
N ARG A 37 7.53 2.87 2.18
CA ARG A 37 6.61 3.11 1.06
C ARG A 37 6.53 1.86 0.18
N ALA A 38 5.33 1.49 -0.24
CA ALA A 38 5.11 0.40 -1.19
C ALA A 38 3.88 0.65 -2.06
N ALA A 39 4.00 0.31 -3.34
CA ALA A 39 2.90 0.32 -4.30
C ALA A 39 2.43 -1.11 -4.58
N VAL A 40 1.12 -1.29 -4.72
CA VAL A 40 0.50 -2.57 -5.08
C VAL A 40 0.50 -2.73 -6.60
N PRO A 41 0.98 -3.86 -7.17
CA PRO A 41 0.82 -4.11 -8.60
C PRO A 41 -0.65 -4.44 -8.93
N SER A 42 -1.15 -3.96 -10.06
CA SER A 42 -2.50 -4.33 -10.52
C SER A 42 -2.50 -5.70 -11.20
N GLY A 43 -3.50 -6.53 -10.91
CA GLY A 43 -3.68 -7.82 -11.54
C GLY A 43 -4.04 -7.70 -13.02
N ALA A 44 -3.52 -8.59 -13.86
CA ALA A 44 -4.07 -8.83 -15.21
C ALA A 44 -5.03 -10.03 -15.24
N SER A 45 -4.85 -10.96 -14.30
CA SER A 45 -5.66 -12.17 -14.14
C SER A 45 -6.98 -11.86 -13.44
N THR A 46 -7.96 -12.74 -13.61
CA THR A 46 -9.27 -12.72 -12.92
C THR A 46 -9.58 -14.10 -12.34
N GLY A 47 -8.55 -14.80 -11.85
CA GLY A 47 -8.70 -16.15 -11.31
C GLY A 47 -9.72 -16.20 -10.16
N GLU A 48 -10.62 -17.18 -10.20
CA GLU A 48 -11.73 -17.31 -9.24
C GLU A 48 -11.30 -17.56 -7.78
N HIS A 49 -10.03 -17.91 -7.58
CA HIS A 49 -9.44 -18.17 -6.26
C HIS A 49 -8.39 -17.13 -5.85
N GLU A 50 -8.21 -16.06 -6.62
CA GLU A 50 -7.31 -14.96 -6.26
C GLU A 50 -7.95 -14.04 -5.21
N ALA A 51 -7.11 -13.36 -4.41
CA ALA A 51 -7.59 -12.32 -3.51
C ALA A 51 -8.18 -11.15 -4.34
N LEU A 52 -9.34 -10.64 -3.93
CA LEU A 52 -10.05 -9.60 -4.67
C LEU A 52 -9.31 -8.25 -4.60
N GLU A 53 -8.99 -7.70 -5.77
CA GLU A 53 -8.58 -6.30 -5.92
C GLU A 53 -9.83 -5.41 -5.96
N LEU A 54 -10.00 -4.54 -4.95
CA LEU A 54 -11.08 -3.56 -4.91
C LEU A 54 -10.66 -2.30 -5.68
N ARG A 55 -11.56 -1.77 -6.51
CA ARG A 55 -11.38 -0.57 -7.33
C ARG A 55 -12.58 0.34 -7.20
#